data_AF-A0A1F8SK12-F1
#
_entry.id   AF-A0A1F8SK12-F1
#
_cell.length_a   1.000
_cell.length_b   1.000
_cell.length_c   1.000
_cell.angle_alpha   90.00
_cell.angle_beta   90.00
_cell.angle_gamma   90.00
#
_symmetry.space_group_name_H-M   'P 1'
#
loop_
_entity.id
_entity.type
_entity.pdbx_description
1 polymer ?
#
loop_
_entity_poly.entity_id
_entity_poly.type
_entity_poly.pdbx_seq_one_letter_code
_entity_poly.pdbx_strand_id
1 'polypeptide(L)' 'MLYEKYGFQKVGIRRAYYTDNGEDAVIMTTDSLTSSNFQLHFQNLKQTHQNKWEELYTNEKTKVA' A
#
# COMPACT_ATOMS: atom_id res chain seq x y z
N MET A 1 10.24 -7.90 2.75
CA MET A 1 9.08 -8.53 2.08
C MET A 1 8.25 -7.47 1.36
N LEU A 2 7.56 -7.80 0.26
CA LEU A 2 6.86 -6.83 -0.60
C LEU A 2 5.92 -5.89 0.18
N TYR A 3 5.12 -6.43 1.10
CA TYR A 3 4.12 -5.67 1.84
C TYR A 3 4.71 -4.71 2.88
N GLU A 4 5.92 -4.98 3.40
CA GLU A 4 6.60 -4.07 4.34
C GLU A 4 6.89 -2.71 3.70
N LYS A 5 7.22 -2.69 2.40
CA LYS A 5 7.44 -1.46 1.62
C LYS A 5 6.21 -0.53 1.63
N TYR A 6 5.02 -1.10 1.79
CA TYR A 6 3.75 -0.38 1.77
C TYR A 6 3.16 -0.16 3.17
N GLY A 7 3.98 -0.31 4.22
CA GLY A 7 3.56 -0.01 5.60
C GLY A 7 2.84 -1.15 6.33
N PHE A 8 2.81 -2.37 5.76
CA PHE A 8 2.32 -3.53 6.49
C PHE A 8 3.37 -4.04 7.47
N GLN A 9 2.91 -4.37 8.67
CA GLN A 9 3.72 -4.88 9.76
C GLN A 9 3.36 -6.34 10.02
N LYS A 10 4.36 -7.16 10.39
CA LYS A 10 4.13 -8.57 10.76
C LYS A 10 3.45 -8.63 12.12
N VAL A 11 2.36 -9.39 12.21
CA VAL A 11 1.60 -9.58 13.47
C VAL A 11 1.50 -11.03 13.90
N GLY A 12 1.90 -11.99 13.06
CA GLY A 12 1.93 -13.38 13.45
C GLY A 12 2.22 -14.33 12.30
N ILE A 13 2.09 -15.62 12.60
CA ILE A 13 2.24 -16.72 11.63
C ILE A 13 1.01 -17.61 11.75
N ARG A 14 0.36 -17.89 10.62
CA ARG A 14 -0.66 -18.94 10.52
C ARG A 14 0.02 -20.21 10.03
N ARG A 15 0.05 -21.22 10.89
CA ARG A 15 0.70 -22.50 10.58
C ARG A 15 -0.08 -23.31 9.56
N ALA A 16 0.63 -24.02 8.67
CA ALA A 16 0.07 -24.87 7.62
C ALA A 16 -1.10 -24.20 6.89
N TYR A 17 -0.88 -22.95 6.47
CA TYR A 17 -1.90 -22.12 5.88
C TYR A 17 -2.33 -22.63 4.50
N TYR A 18 -1.36 -23.03 3.70
CA TYR A 18 -1.59 -23.60 2.38
C TYR A 18 -1.90 -25.09 2.51
N THR A 19 -3.05 -25.50 1.99
CA THR A 19 -3.57 -26.86 2.16
C THR A 19 -2.88 -27.90 1.28
N ASP A 20 -2.19 -27.46 0.24
CA ASP A 20 -1.49 -28.31 -0.73
C ASP A 20 -0.09 -28.72 -0.25
N ASN A 21 0.64 -27.83 0.43
CA ASN A 21 2.02 -28.07 0.84
C ASN A 21 2.28 -27.91 2.35
N GLY A 22 1.28 -27.44 3.12
CA GLY A 22 1.42 -27.25 4.56
C GLY A 22 2.35 -26.10 4.95
N GLU A 23 2.65 -25.17 4.05
CA GLU A 23 3.50 -24.03 4.35
C GLU A 23 2.82 -23.02 5.28
N ASP A 24 3.62 -22.46 6.18
CA ASP A 24 3.22 -21.40 7.09
C ASP A 24 3.08 -20.05 6.36
N ALA A 25 2.13 -19.23 6.78
CA ALA A 25 1.94 -17.89 6.23
C ALA A 25 2.22 -16.81 7.29
N VAL A 26 2.98 -15.78 6.91
CA VAL A 26 3.16 -14.58 7.74
C VAL A 26 1.90 -13.71 7.62
N ILE A 27 1.26 -13.42 8.75
CA ILE A 27 0.16 -12.47 8.81
C ILE A 27 0.74 -11.06 8.93
N MET A 28 0.31 -10.18 8.04
CA MET A 28 0.71 -8.77 8.03
C MET A 28 -0.51 -7.86 7.98
N THR A 29 -0.48 -6.76 8.71
CA THR A 29 -1.54 -5.74 8.71
C THR A 29 -0.93 -4.35 8.88
N THR A 30 -1.69 -3.32 8.55
CA THR A 30 -1.38 -1.94 8.91
C THR A 30 -1.84 -1.65 10.34
N ASP A 31 -1.49 -0.47 10.85
CA ASP A 31 -2.18 0.13 11.99
C ASP A 31 -3.70 0.21 11.75
N SER A 32 -4.47 0.42 12.82
CA SER A 32 -5.91 0.66 12.71
C SER A 32 -6.20 1.72 11.67
N LEU A 33 -7.19 1.47 10.81
CA LEU A 33 -7.63 2.41 9.77
C LEU A 33 -8.09 3.74 10.38
N THR A 34 -8.57 3.75 11.63
CA THR A 34 -9.00 4.97 12.33
C THR A 34 -7.87 5.69 13.06
N SER A 35 -6.66 5.14 13.07
CA SER A 35 -5.52 5.79 13.72
C SER A 35 -5.12 7.08 12.99
N SER A 36 -4.68 8.08 13.74
CA SER A 36 -4.20 9.35 13.19
C SER A 36 -3.02 9.14 12.24
N ASN A 37 -2.08 8.26 12.60
CA ASN A 37 -0.89 7.98 11.80
C ASN A 37 -1.25 7.37 10.45
N PHE A 38 -2.14 6.37 10.42
CA PHE A 38 -2.60 5.75 9.18
C PHE A 38 -3.32 6.78 8.29
N GLN A 39 -4.23 7.56 8.87
CA GLN A 39 -4.97 8.58 8.14
C GLN A 39 -4.07 9.65 7.53
N LEU A 40 -3.12 10.18 8.31
CA LEU A 40 -2.13 11.15 7.82
C LEU A 40 -1.30 10.59 6.66
N HIS A 41 -0.78 9.37 6.80
CA HIS A 41 0.00 8.73 5.75
C HIS A 41 -0.83 8.49 4.49
N PHE A 42 -2.07 8.01 4.63
CA PHE A 42 -2.98 7.78 3.52
C PHE A 42 -3.30 9.06 2.75
N GLN A 43 -3.59 10.17 3.42
CA GLN A 43 -3.85 11.46 2.74
C GLN A 43 -2.63 11.94 1.94
N ASN A 44 -1.41 11.79 2.48
CA ASN A 44 -0.19 12.16 1.78
C ASN A 44 0.03 11.33 0.50
N LEU A 45 -0.23 10.02 0.57
CA LEU A 45 -0.15 9.14 -0.59
C LEU A 45 -1.19 9.52 -1.65
N LYS A 46 -2.43 9.80 -1.22
CA LYS A 46 -3.51 10.23 -2.10
C LYS A 46 -3.17 11.53 -2.84
N GLN A 47 -2.66 12.52 -2.12
CA GLN A 47 -2.25 13.80 -2.72
C GLN A 47 -1.11 13.62 -3.71
N THR A 48 -0.08 12.84 -3.34
CA THR A 48 1.06 12.55 -4.21
C THR A 48 0.61 11.87 -5.50
N HIS A 49 -0.31 10.91 -5.39
CA HIS A 49 -0.91 10.25 -6.54
C HIS A 49 -1.66 11.24 -7.42
N GLN A 50 -2.56 12.05 -6.85
CA GLN A 50 -3.31 13.08 -7.59
C GLN A 50 -2.37 14.03 -8.36
N ASN A 51 -1.37 14.59 -7.68
CA ASN A 51 -0.40 15.50 -8.31
C ASN A 51 0.32 14.85 -9.50
N LYS A 52 0.76 13.60 -9.34
CA LYS A 52 1.44 12.86 -10.41
C LYS A 52 0.54 12.65 -11.63
N TRP A 53 -0.74 12.33 -11.40
CA TRP A 53 -1.69 12.15 -12.49
C TRP A 53 -2.04 13.48 -13.17
N GLU A 54 -2.23 14.55 -12.42
CA GLU A 54 -2.47 15.90 -12.96
C GLU A 54 -1.29 16.38 -13.84
N GLU A 55 -0.06 16.15 -13.39
CA GLU A 55 1.16 16.45 -14.16
C GLU A 55 1.20 15.66 -15.47
N LEU A 56 0.89 14.36 -15.45
CA LEU A 56 0.86 13.52 -16.66
C LEU A 56 -0.18 14.01 -17.67
N TYR A 57 -1.40 14.28 -17.24
CA TYR A 57 -2.47 14.77 -18.13
C TYR A 57 -2.19 16.18 -18.68
N THR A 58 -1.52 17.02 -17.91
CA THR A 58 -1.13 18.36 -18.37
C THR A 58 -0.02 18.27 -19.40
N ASN A 59 1.00 17.45 -19.15
CA ASN A 59 2.14 17.25 -20.05
C ASN A 59 1.74 16.55 -21.36
N GLU A 60 0.73 15.68 -21.34
CA GLU A 60 0.17 15.09 -22.57
C GLU A 60 -0.50 16.15 -23.43
N LYS A 61 -1.31 17.05 -22.85
CA LYS A 61 -1.97 18.14 -23.60
C LYS A 61 -0.99 19.11 -24.24
N THR A 62 0.14 19.40 -23.58
CA THR A 62 1.17 20.30 -24.12
C THR A 62 1.99 19.69 -25.26
N LYS A 63 2.02 18.34 -25.39
CA LYS A 63 2.75 17.65 -26.47
C LYS A 63 1.98 17.53 -27.78
N VAL A 64 0.66 17.72 -27.76
CA VAL A 64 -0.22 17.61 -28.93
C VAL A 64 -0.61 18.96 -29.52
N ALA A 65 -0.11 20.06 -28.95
CA ALA A 65 -0.33 21.44 -29.39
C ALA A 65 0.90 22.00 -30.12
#